data_AF-A0A922IP76-F1
#
_entry.id   AF-A0A922IP76-F1
#
_cell.length_a   1.000
_cell.length_b   1.000
_cell.length_c   1.000
_cell.angle_alpha   90.00
_cell.angle_beta   90.00
_cell.angle_gamma   90.00
#
_symmetry.space_group_name_H-M   'P 1'
#
loop_
_entity.id
_entity.type
_entity.pdbx_description
1 polymer ?
#
loop_
_entity_poly.entity_id
_entity_poly.type
_entity_poly.pdbx_seq_one_letter_code
_entity_poly.pdbx_strand_id
1 'polypeptide(L)'
;MSGGGGYVLSRAGLLNIANGLENNAVCQSNKHAFAEDVKLGSCAEATNVSVIDSLDAEGRECFHPFSPSHMLTKDTNGYPEWYLKYNYHRIDTGFDCCSDYAVSFHYIRPEEMYLYEYMLYHLHPYGIHRDYMDLMNYLQQNRIS
;
A
#
# COMPACT_ATOMS: atom_id res chain seq x y z
N MET A 1 -3.86 11.27 1.41
CA MET A 1 -3.12 10.50 0.39
C MET A 1 -1.64 10.74 0.61
N SER A 2 -0.84 9.69 0.78
CA SER A 2 0.62 9.80 0.90
C SER A 2 1.27 9.34 -0.40
N GLY A 3 2.23 10.10 -0.92
CA GLY A 3 2.96 9.72 -2.14
C GLY A 3 3.90 8.53 -1.93
N GLY A 4 4.41 8.32 -0.72
CA GLY A 4 5.37 7.25 -0.43
C GLY A 4 4.77 5.86 -0.60
N GLY A 5 3.60 5.60 -0.03
CA GLY A 5 2.91 4.31 -0.20
C GLY A 5 2.41 4.08 -1.63
N GLY A 6 2.28 5.14 -2.43
CA GLY A 6 1.64 5.10 -3.73
C GLY A 6 0.11 5.15 -3.63
N TYR A 7 -0.55 5.33 -4.77
CA TYR A 7 -1.99 5.44 -4.90
C TYR A 7 -2.44 4.83 -6.23
N VAL A 8 -3.68 4.33 -6.28
CA VAL A 8 -4.28 3.77 -7.49
C VAL A 8 -5.37 4.70 -7.98
N LEU A 9 -5.37 4.98 -9.28
CA LEU A 9 -6.36 5.82 -9.94
C LEU A 9 -7.14 4.98 -10.93
N SER A 10 -8.46 5.14 -10.93
CA SER A 10 -9.26 4.66 -12.05
C SER A 10 -8.89 5.43 -13.32
N ARG A 11 -9.08 4.80 -14.48
CA ARG A 11 -8.82 5.46 -15.77
C ARG A 11 -9.59 6.78 -15.91
N ALA A 12 -10.85 6.81 -15.47
CA ALA A 12 -11.66 8.02 -15.50
C ALA A 12 -11.13 9.11 -14.54
N GLY A 13 -10.72 8.72 -13.32
CA GLY A 13 -10.13 9.63 -12.35
C GLY A 13 -8.84 10.27 -12.87
N LEU A 14 -7.95 9.48 -13.47
CA LEU A 14 -6.73 9.98 -14.11
C LEU A 14 -7.03 11.01 -15.20
N LEU A 15 -7.98 10.72 -16.10
CA LEU A 15 -8.35 11.63 -17.19
C LEU A 15 -8.96 12.94 -16.66
N ASN A 16 -9.79 12.87 -15.63
CA ASN A 16 -10.39 14.06 -15.02
C ASN A 16 -9.33 14.95 -14.35
N ILE A 17 -8.40 14.34 -13.60
CA ILE A 17 -7.28 15.06 -12.98
C ILE A 17 -6.39 15.70 -14.04
N ALA A 18 -6.01 14.95 -15.09
CA ALA A 18 -5.18 15.46 -16.17
C ALA A 18 -5.84 16.66 -16.87
N ASN A 19 -7.12 16.55 -17.21
CA ASN A 19 -7.90 17.67 -17.75
C ASN A 19 -7.98 18.86 -16.77
N GLY A 20 -8.06 18.58 -15.46
CA GLY A 20 -8.02 19.59 -14.40
C GLY A 20 -6.70 20.35 -14.35
N LEU A 21 -5.56 19.67 -14.48
CA LEU A 21 -4.24 20.32 -14.52
C LEU A 21 -4.12 21.34 -15.66
N GLU A 22 -4.84 21.15 -16.76
CA GLU A 22 -4.84 22.06 -17.91
C GLU A 22 -5.90 23.16 -17.83
N ASN A 23 -7.02 22.93 -17.13
CA ASN A 23 -8.20 23.79 -17.27
C ASN A 23 -8.80 24.29 -15.93
N ASN A 24 -8.35 23.78 -14.79
CA ASN A 24 -8.88 24.13 -13.47
C ASN A 24 -7.89 24.98 -12.67
N ALA A 25 -8.32 26.16 -12.23
CA ALA A 25 -7.48 27.11 -11.50
C ALA A 25 -6.89 26.56 -10.18
N VAL A 26 -7.60 25.68 -9.47
CA VAL A 26 -7.10 25.04 -8.24
C VAL A 26 -5.97 24.08 -8.58
N CYS A 27 -6.14 23.27 -9.62
CA CYS A 27 -5.12 22.37 -10.13
C CYS A 27 -3.89 23.12 -10.67
N GLN A 28 -4.08 24.29 -11.29
CA GLN A 28 -2.97 25.10 -11.84
C GLN A 28 -2.26 25.98 -10.81
N SER A 29 -2.87 26.20 -9.65
CA SER A 29 -2.27 27.01 -8.60
C SER A 29 -0.91 26.46 -8.14
N ASN A 30 0.06 27.33 -7.85
CA ASN A 30 1.33 26.90 -7.24
C ASN A 30 1.19 26.45 -5.77
N LYS A 31 -0.02 26.54 -5.19
CA LYS A 31 -0.31 26.02 -3.86
C LYS A 31 -0.02 24.51 -3.84
N HIS A 32 0.75 24.06 -2.84
CA HIS A 32 1.19 22.67 -2.66
C HIS A 32 2.15 22.11 -3.72
N ALA A 33 2.74 22.94 -4.59
CA ALA A 33 3.64 22.46 -5.65
C ALA A 33 4.89 21.70 -5.13
N PHE A 34 5.26 21.84 -3.86
CA PHE A 34 6.36 21.12 -3.22
C PHE A 34 6.01 19.71 -2.74
N ALA A 35 4.72 19.36 -2.72
CA ALA A 35 4.20 18.07 -2.26
C ALA A 35 3.21 17.55 -3.31
N GLU A 36 3.72 16.70 -4.22
CA GLU A 36 2.96 16.17 -5.36
C GLU A 36 1.67 15.48 -4.92
N ASP A 37 1.73 14.66 -3.88
CA ASP A 37 0.59 13.92 -3.33
C ASP A 37 -0.52 14.85 -2.80
N VAL A 38 -0.15 15.90 -2.06
CA VAL A 38 -1.10 16.91 -1.57
C VAL A 38 -1.70 17.67 -2.75
N LYS A 39 -0.89 17.99 -3.76
CA LYS A 39 -1.33 18.69 -4.96
C LYS A 39 -2.31 17.85 -5.77
N LEU A 40 -1.99 16.57 -5.95
CA LEU A 40 -2.81 15.60 -6.67
C LEU A 40 -4.15 15.40 -5.96
N GLY A 41 -4.14 15.26 -4.63
CA GLY A 41 -5.36 15.17 -3.82
C GLY A 41 -6.25 16.42 -3.93
N SER A 42 -5.64 17.61 -3.87
CA SER A 42 -6.37 18.87 -4.07
C SER A 42 -6.96 19.00 -5.47
N CYS A 43 -6.25 18.53 -6.51
CA CYS A 43 -6.79 18.54 -7.87
C CYS A 43 -7.88 17.48 -8.08
N ALA A 44 -7.76 16.30 -7.44
CA ALA A 44 -8.81 15.28 -7.44
C ALA A 44 -10.12 15.83 -6.86
N GLU A 45 -10.06 16.50 -5.71
CA GLU A 45 -11.22 17.18 -5.12
C GLU A 45 -11.80 18.25 -6.06
N ALA A 46 -10.95 19.10 -6.65
CA ALA A 46 -11.38 20.16 -7.57
C ALA A 46 -11.98 19.64 -8.90
N THR A 47 -11.73 18.38 -9.24
CA THR A 47 -12.23 17.72 -10.47
C THR A 47 -13.30 16.67 -10.17
N ASN A 48 -13.85 16.65 -8.96
CA ASN A 48 -14.86 15.70 -8.49
C ASN A 48 -14.42 14.23 -8.61
N VAL A 49 -13.11 13.95 -8.49
CA VAL A 49 -12.58 12.60 -8.35
C VAL A 49 -12.58 12.24 -6.87
N SER A 50 -13.43 11.30 -6.50
CA SER A 50 -13.53 10.83 -5.11
C SER A 50 -12.27 10.08 -4.69
N VAL A 51 -11.75 10.44 -3.51
CA VAL A 51 -10.73 9.68 -2.81
C VAL A 51 -11.43 8.66 -1.90
N ILE A 52 -10.97 7.42 -1.92
CA ILE A 52 -11.56 6.31 -1.18
C ILE A 52 -10.50 5.75 -0.23
N ASP A 53 -10.93 5.31 0.95
CA ASP A 53 -10.07 4.62 1.90
C ASP A 53 -9.51 3.33 1.31
N SER A 54 -8.23 3.07 1.57
CA SER A 54 -7.50 1.89 1.12
C SER A 54 -7.26 0.89 2.26
N LEU A 55 -8.27 0.71 3.11
CA LEU A 55 -8.27 -0.28 4.17
C LEU A 55 -8.88 -1.59 3.68
N ASP A 56 -8.43 -2.72 4.21
CA ASP A 56 -9.06 -4.02 3.99
C ASP A 56 -10.35 -4.20 4.80
N ALA A 57 -10.96 -5.40 4.70
CA ALA A 57 -12.21 -5.73 5.38
C ALA A 57 -12.07 -5.73 6.93
N GLU A 58 -10.85 -5.89 7.43
CA GLU A 58 -10.53 -5.84 8.85
C GLU A 58 -10.09 -4.45 9.32
N GLY A 59 -10.01 -3.47 8.42
CA GLY A 59 -9.60 -2.10 8.71
C GLY A 59 -8.08 -1.88 8.71
N ARG A 60 -7.28 -2.81 8.15
CA ARG A 60 -5.81 -2.71 8.07
C ARG A 60 -5.39 -1.97 6.81
N GLU A 61 -4.25 -1.29 6.88
CA GLU A 61 -3.71 -0.53 5.75
C GLU A 61 -3.23 -1.48 4.62
N CYS A 62 -3.49 -1.11 3.37
CA CYS A 62 -2.98 -1.82 2.19
C CYS A 62 -1.81 -1.12 1.48
N PHE A 63 -1.57 0.17 1.74
CA PHE A 63 -0.51 0.97 1.10
C PHE A 63 0.35 1.58 2.19
N HIS A 64 1.64 1.23 2.22
CA HIS A 64 2.49 1.54 3.37
C HIS A 64 3.60 2.53 3.02
N PRO A 65 3.72 3.67 3.73
CA PRO A 65 4.73 4.69 3.44
C PRO A 65 6.15 4.33 3.94
N PHE A 66 6.33 3.14 4.54
CA PHE A 66 7.62 2.64 5.02
C PHE A 66 7.86 1.20 4.55
N SER A 67 9.07 0.69 4.79
CA SER A 67 9.45 -0.68 4.48
C SER A 67 8.71 -1.68 5.37
N PRO A 68 8.56 -2.95 4.93
CA PRO A 68 7.95 -4.00 5.76
C PRO A 68 8.64 -4.14 7.11
N SER A 69 9.97 -4.05 7.14
CA SER A 69 10.75 -4.12 8.38
C SER A 69 10.36 -3.04 9.39
N HIS A 70 10.06 -1.82 8.93
CA HIS A 70 9.63 -0.71 9.79
C HIS A 70 8.18 -0.91 10.26
N MET A 71 7.29 -1.29 9.34
CA MET A 71 5.85 -1.48 9.64
C MET A 71 5.63 -2.64 10.63
N LEU A 72 6.37 -3.73 10.45
CA LEU A 72 6.25 -4.96 11.26
C LEU A 72 6.97 -4.88 12.61
N THR A 73 7.74 -3.82 12.88
CA THR A 73 8.29 -3.57 14.21
C THR A 73 7.24 -2.91 15.12
N LYS A 74 7.14 -3.37 16.38
CA LYS A 74 6.17 -2.84 17.36
C LYS A 74 6.53 -1.47 17.94
N ASP A 75 7.67 -0.88 17.53
CA ASP A 75 8.13 0.39 18.08
C ASP A 75 7.48 1.58 17.36
N THR A 76 6.47 2.17 17.99
CA THR A 76 5.79 3.37 17.48
C THR A 76 6.62 4.64 17.66
N ASN A 77 7.66 4.64 18.51
CA ASN A 77 8.51 5.82 18.73
C ASN A 77 9.51 6.05 17.57
N GLY A 78 9.61 5.09 16.64
CA GLY A 78 10.45 5.19 15.44
C GLY A 78 9.83 6.00 14.30
N TYR A 79 8.51 6.26 14.33
CA TYR A 79 7.85 6.95 13.23
C TYR A 79 8.08 8.47 13.26
N PRO A 80 8.29 9.09 12.10
CA PRO A 80 8.45 10.53 12.01
C PRO A 80 7.15 11.27 12.35
N GLU A 81 7.25 12.45 12.95
CA GLU A 81 6.11 13.26 13.41
C GLU A 81 5.06 13.51 12.32
N TRP A 82 5.49 13.73 11.07
CA TRP A 82 4.58 13.95 9.96
C TRP A 82 3.64 12.76 9.74
N TYR A 83 4.11 11.52 9.96
CA TYR A 83 3.29 10.33 9.77
C TYR A 83 2.22 10.26 10.86
N LEU A 84 2.63 10.46 12.12
CA LEU A 84 1.73 10.51 13.27
C LEU A 84 0.67 11.62 13.13
N LYS A 85 1.04 12.75 12.52
CA LYS A 85 0.18 13.92 12.38
C LYS A 85 -0.79 13.83 11.20
N TYR A 86 -0.35 13.29 10.07
CA TYR A 86 -1.11 13.30 8.83
C TYR A 86 -1.78 11.98 8.49
N ASN A 87 -1.51 10.90 9.24
CA ASN A 87 -2.27 9.69 9.04
C ASN A 87 -3.73 9.92 9.49
N TYR A 88 -4.66 9.61 8.60
CA TYR A 88 -6.08 9.81 8.85
C TYR A 88 -6.62 8.70 9.75
N HIS A 89 -6.14 7.47 9.53
CA HIS A 89 -6.47 6.30 10.32
C HIS A 89 -5.47 6.08 11.44
N ARG A 90 -5.85 5.26 12.42
CA ARG A 90 -4.97 4.86 13.50
C ARG A 90 -3.80 4.06 12.90
N ILE A 91 -2.59 4.38 13.36
CA ILE A 91 -1.39 3.61 13.02
C ILE A 91 -1.35 2.37 13.91
N ASP A 92 -1.43 1.19 13.29
CA ASP A 92 -1.17 -0.08 13.94
C ASP A 92 0.24 -0.58 13.57
N THR A 93 0.86 -1.34 14.47
CA THR A 93 2.25 -1.81 14.35
C THR A 93 2.37 -3.29 14.66
N GLY A 94 3.51 -3.89 14.28
CA GLY A 94 3.69 -5.33 14.44
C GLY A 94 3.00 -6.10 13.32
N PHE A 95 2.76 -7.40 13.52
CA PHE A 95 2.12 -8.24 12.50
C PHE A 95 0.66 -7.87 12.19
N ASP A 96 0.02 -7.05 13.03
CA ASP A 96 -1.35 -6.57 12.80
C ASP A 96 -1.40 -5.22 12.06
N CYS A 97 -0.25 -4.59 11.76
CA CYS A 97 -0.19 -3.29 11.07
C CYS A 97 -0.81 -3.29 9.69
N CYS A 98 -0.71 -4.44 9.03
CA CYS A 98 -0.65 -4.49 7.59
C CYS A 98 -1.61 -5.57 7.11
N SER A 99 -2.35 -5.23 6.05
CA SER A 99 -3.27 -6.17 5.44
C SER A 99 -2.53 -7.41 4.95
N ASP A 100 -3.17 -8.59 5.06
CA ASP A 100 -2.69 -9.80 4.37
C ASP A 100 -2.75 -9.64 2.84
N TYR A 101 -3.47 -8.62 2.36
CA TYR A 101 -3.58 -8.20 0.97
C TYR A 101 -2.85 -6.87 0.72
N ALA A 102 -1.78 -6.58 1.47
CA ALA A 102 -0.95 -5.40 1.26
C ALA A 102 -0.52 -5.27 -0.21
N VAL A 103 -0.66 -4.06 -0.75
CA VAL A 103 -0.40 -3.72 -2.16
C VAL A 103 1.01 -3.19 -2.34
N SER A 104 1.51 -2.36 -1.43
CA SER A 104 2.79 -1.69 -1.59
C SER A 104 3.45 -1.30 -0.28
N PHE A 105 4.78 -1.28 -0.30
CA PHE A 105 5.64 -0.74 0.74
C PHE A 105 6.68 0.19 0.12
N HIS A 106 7.02 1.27 0.82
CA HIS A 106 8.01 2.24 0.35
C HIS A 106 9.42 1.93 0.84
N TYR A 107 10.43 2.63 0.30
CA TYR A 107 11.85 2.50 0.66
C TYR A 107 12.48 1.10 0.45
N ILE A 108 11.91 0.30 -0.45
CA ILE A 108 12.44 -1.02 -0.79
C ILE A 108 13.70 -0.89 -1.66
N ARG A 109 14.79 -1.54 -1.24
CA ARG A 109 16.01 -1.62 -2.04
C ARG A 109 15.88 -2.67 -3.16
N PRO A 110 16.64 -2.55 -4.27
CA PRO A 110 16.58 -3.52 -5.35
C PRO A 110 16.77 -4.98 -4.90
N GLU A 111 17.71 -5.24 -4.00
CA GLU A 111 17.96 -6.58 -3.44
C GLU A 111 16.80 -7.11 -2.59
N GLU A 112 16.09 -6.23 -1.89
CA GLU A 112 14.91 -6.60 -1.11
C GLU A 112 13.74 -6.99 -2.02
N MET A 113 13.61 -6.38 -3.20
CA MET A 113 12.60 -6.79 -4.19
C MET A 113 12.78 -8.26 -4.60
N TYR A 114 14.02 -8.68 -4.90
CA TYR A 114 14.32 -10.09 -5.22
C TYR A 114 14.12 -11.01 -4.02
N LEU A 115 14.46 -10.55 -2.81
CA LEU A 115 14.19 -11.30 -1.59
C LEU A 115 12.69 -11.51 -1.38
N TYR A 116 11.87 -10.48 -1.57
CA TYR A 116 10.42 -10.59 -1.44
C TYR A 116 9.81 -11.47 -2.52
N GLU A 117 10.28 -11.38 -3.77
CA GLU A 117 9.90 -12.33 -4.83
C GLU A 117 10.18 -13.77 -4.41
N TYR A 118 11.38 -14.03 -3.90
CA TYR A 118 11.74 -15.36 -3.39
C TYR A 118 10.84 -15.81 -2.24
N MET A 119 10.64 -14.97 -1.23
CA MET A 119 9.84 -15.31 -0.05
C MET A 119 8.36 -15.52 -0.39
N LEU A 120 7.80 -14.70 -1.27
CA LEU A 120 6.38 -14.70 -1.62
C LEU A 120 6.03 -15.76 -2.66
N TYR A 121 6.88 -16.03 -3.65
CA TYR A 121 6.52 -16.89 -4.79
C TYR A 121 7.36 -18.16 -4.91
N HIS A 122 8.56 -18.23 -4.32
CA HIS A 122 9.47 -19.37 -4.52
C HIS A 122 9.74 -20.21 -3.27
N LEU A 123 9.81 -19.60 -2.09
CA LEU A 123 10.03 -20.32 -0.84
C LEU A 123 8.80 -21.15 -0.52
N HIS A 124 8.98 -22.46 -0.31
CA HIS A 124 7.92 -23.36 0.13
C HIS A 124 8.27 -23.89 1.52
N PRO A 125 7.83 -23.20 2.60
CA PRO A 125 8.02 -23.71 3.94
C PRO A 125 7.29 -25.05 4.09
N TYR A 126 7.96 -26.04 4.66
CA TYR A 126 7.35 -27.35 4.89
C TYR A 126 6.07 -27.21 5.73
N GLY A 127 4.99 -27.83 5.27
CA GLY A 127 3.70 -27.85 5.96
C GLY A 127 2.80 -26.63 5.74
N ILE A 128 3.20 -25.66 4.88
CA ILE A 128 2.35 -24.54 4.47
C ILE A 128 1.94 -24.76 3.01
N HIS A 129 0.63 -24.86 2.77
CA HIS A 129 0.08 -25.02 1.43
C HIS A 129 -0.52 -23.73 0.91
N ARG A 130 -0.03 -23.27 -0.24
CA ARG A 130 -0.34 -21.93 -0.78
C ARG A 130 -1.54 -21.90 -1.71
N ASP A 131 -1.85 -23.04 -2.32
CA ASP A 131 -3.03 -23.19 -3.15
C ASP A 131 -3.65 -24.58 -2.99
N TYR A 132 -4.83 -24.73 -3.58
CA TYR A 132 -5.59 -25.98 -3.53
C TYR A 132 -4.81 -27.15 -4.13
N MET A 133 -4.06 -26.94 -5.22
CA MET A 133 -3.33 -28.01 -5.89
C MET A 133 -2.16 -28.50 -5.04
N ASP A 134 -1.42 -27.59 -4.41
CA ASP A 134 -0.34 -27.92 -3.50
C ASP A 134 -0.84 -28.71 -2.28
N LEU A 135 -1.95 -28.27 -1.67
CA LEU A 135 -2.60 -28.99 -0.58
C LEU A 135 -3.03 -30.40 -1.01
N MET A 136 -3.68 -30.51 -2.17
CA MET A 136 -4.16 -31.81 -2.67
C MET A 136 -3.01 -32.77 -2.97
N ASN A 137 -1.91 -32.27 -3.53
CA ASN A 137 -0.70 -33.07 -3.78
C ASN A 137 -0.10 -33.58 -2.47
N TYR A 138 0.01 -32.73 -1.45
CA TYR A 138 0.51 -33.13 -0.14
C TYR A 138 -0.37 -34.19 0.52
N LEU A 139 -1.69 -34.02 0.51
CA LEU A 139 -2.63 -34.97 1.09
C LEU A 139 -2.63 -36.32 0.35
N GLN A 140 -2.41 -36.33 -0.97
CA GLN A 140 -2.26 -37.56 -1.74
C GLN A 140 -0.98 -38.32 -1.39
N GLN A 141 0.14 -37.61 -1.24
CA GLN A 141 1.44 -38.20 -0.91
C GLN A 141 1.52 -38.73 0.53
N ASN A 142 0.74 -38.15 1.44
CA ASN A 142 0.77 -38.47 2.87
C ASN A 142 -0.48 -39.22 3.37
N ARG A 143 -1.29 -39.80 2.49
CA ARG A 143 -2.33 -40.75 2.90
C ARG A 143 -1.68 -42.02 3.46
N ILE A 144 -1.73 -42.18 4.78
CA ILE A 144 -1.41 -43.42 5.47
C ILE A 144 -2.45 -44.45 5.04
N SER A 145 -1.98 -45.57 4.46
CA SER A 145 -2.76 -46.76 4.11
C SER A 145 -3.39 -47.40 5.33
#